data_AF-A0A957I3W7-F1
#
_entry.id   AF-A0A957I3W7-F1
#
_cell.length_a   1.000
_cell.length_b   1.000
_cell.length_c   1.000
_cell.angle_alpha   90.00
_cell.angle_beta   90.00
_cell.angle_gamma   90.00
#
_symmetry.space_group_name_H-M   'P 1'
#
loop_
_entity.id
_entity.type
_entity.pdbx_description
1 polymer ?
#
loop_
_entity_poly.entity_id
_entity_poly.type
_entity_poly.pdbx_seq_one_letter_code
_entity_poly.pdbx_strand_id
1 'polypeptide(L)'
;PEVVSGPLQVLRYPPEEDINIAPFLNVTFNQPMVPLTSLEALPAEAVPVHLTPAIPGVWKWLSPQTLSFEYQGEVDRFPKATAYVVEIPAGTRSANGSALAETVTWTFRTPPPQVTQFWPQNEPQPTDALMFAAFDQLIDPAAVLATIQAQA
;
A
#
# COMPACT_ATOMS: atom_id res chain seq x y z
N PRO A 1 12.02 -9.10 -31.15
CA PRO A 1 12.03 -8.80 -29.70
C PRO A 1 13.47 -8.74 -29.20
N GLU A 2 13.88 -7.59 -28.66
CA GLU A 2 15.21 -7.42 -28.09
C GLU A 2 15.27 -8.20 -26.77
N VAL A 3 16.08 -9.25 -26.74
CA VAL A 3 16.30 -10.04 -25.52
C VAL A 3 17.19 -9.20 -24.63
N VAL A 4 16.61 -8.51 -23.65
CA VAL A 4 17.38 -7.84 -22.60
C VAL A 4 18.20 -8.91 -21.88
N SER A 5 19.51 -8.94 -22.11
CA SER A 5 20.43 -9.89 -21.48
C SER A 5 20.96 -9.28 -20.18
N GLY A 6 20.79 -9.97 -19.06
CA GLY A 6 21.29 -9.52 -17.77
C GLY A 6 20.58 -10.18 -16.58
N PRO A 7 21.01 -9.86 -15.34
CA PRO A 7 20.27 -10.24 -14.15
C PRO A 7 18.91 -9.54 -14.13
N LEU A 8 17.90 -10.22 -13.57
CA LEU A 8 16.60 -9.60 -13.31
C LEU A 8 16.78 -8.51 -12.25
N GLN A 9 16.19 -7.35 -12.49
CA GLN A 9 16.23 -6.20 -11.60
C GLN A 9 14.85 -5.56 -11.47
N VAL A 10 14.56 -5.02 -10.29
CA VAL A 10 13.40 -4.16 -10.05
C VAL A 10 13.84 -2.72 -10.35
N LEU A 11 13.17 -2.09 -11.31
CA LEU A 11 13.53 -0.75 -11.79
C LEU A 11 12.78 0.36 -11.05
N ARG A 12 11.50 0.14 -10.77
CA ARG A 12 10.62 1.12 -10.12
C ARG A 12 9.62 0.39 -9.25
N TYR A 13 9.33 0.95 -8.09
CA TYR A 13 8.43 0.31 -7.15
C TYR A 13 7.58 1.31 -6.32
N PRO A 14 6.92 2.30 -6.95
CA PRO A 14 6.08 3.24 -6.22
C PRO A 14 4.85 2.53 -5.63
N PRO A 15 4.37 2.95 -4.46
CA PRO A 15 4.86 4.06 -3.67
C PRO A 15 6.12 3.74 -2.86
N GLU A 16 6.90 4.79 -2.63
CA GLU A 16 8.10 4.80 -1.80
C GLU A 16 7.91 5.84 -0.69
N GLU A 17 8.50 5.61 0.47
CA GLU A 17 8.50 6.57 1.59
C GLU A 17 7.10 6.95 2.11
N ASP A 18 6.99 8.12 2.73
CA ASP A 18 5.76 8.65 3.31
C ASP A 18 4.92 9.33 2.21
N ILE A 19 3.75 8.77 1.95
CA ILE A 19 2.86 9.24 0.88
C ILE A 19 1.46 9.51 1.41
N ASN A 20 0.90 10.66 1.04
CA ASN A 20 -0.42 11.06 1.53
C ASN A 20 -1.54 10.10 1.05
N ILE A 21 -1.46 9.66 -0.22
CA ILE A 21 -2.45 8.78 -0.84
C ILE A 21 -1.72 7.74 -1.70
N ALA A 22 -2.01 6.46 -1.46
CA ALA A 22 -1.55 5.34 -2.28
C ALA A 22 -2.75 4.74 -3.02
N PRO A 23 -2.98 5.08 -4.30
CA PRO A 23 -4.06 4.46 -5.06
C PRO A 23 -3.69 3.04 -5.51
N PHE A 24 -2.41 2.83 -5.85
CA PHE A 24 -1.87 1.59 -6.41
C PHE A 24 -0.48 1.32 -5.86
N LEU A 25 -0.07 0.06 -5.86
CA LEU A 25 1.33 -0.36 -5.70
C LEU A 25 1.80 -0.94 -7.03
N ASN A 26 2.77 -0.28 -7.66
CA ASN A 26 3.31 -0.69 -8.96
C ASN A 26 4.74 -1.19 -8.81
N VAL A 27 5.07 -2.28 -9.48
CA VAL A 27 6.41 -2.85 -9.55
C VAL A 27 6.77 -3.06 -11.02
N THR A 28 7.84 -2.43 -11.47
CA THR A 28 8.35 -2.55 -12.84
C THR A 28 9.71 -3.24 -12.84
N PHE A 29 9.82 -4.29 -13.64
CA PHE A 29 11.05 -5.08 -13.82
C PHE A 29 11.77 -4.67 -15.11
N ASN A 30 13.08 -4.95 -15.19
CA ASN A 30 13.88 -4.68 -16.39
C ASN A 30 13.61 -5.63 -17.57
N GLN A 31 12.85 -6.71 -17.35
CA GLN A 31 12.54 -7.73 -18.35
C GLN A 31 11.16 -8.36 -18.10
N PRO A 32 10.53 -8.99 -19.13
CA PRO A 32 9.22 -9.60 -18.98
C PRO A 32 9.19 -10.68 -17.90
N MET A 33 8.26 -10.56 -16.96
CA MET A 33 7.99 -11.53 -15.90
C MET A 33 6.97 -12.58 -16.35
N VAL A 34 6.07 -12.20 -17.24
CA VAL A 34 5.01 -13.04 -17.76
C VAL A 34 4.97 -12.98 -19.28
N PRO A 35 4.45 -14.01 -19.97
CA PRO A 35 4.21 -13.94 -21.41
C PRO A 35 3.26 -12.78 -21.77
N LEU A 36 3.45 -12.19 -22.96
CA LEU A 36 2.55 -11.16 -23.51
C LEU A 36 1.09 -11.62 -23.60
N THR A 37 0.86 -12.93 -23.74
CA THR A 37 -0.46 -13.53 -23.93
C THR A 37 -1.22 -13.79 -22.61
N SER A 38 -0.62 -13.54 -21.44
CA SER A 38 -1.17 -13.93 -20.13
C SER A 38 -1.61 -12.76 -19.25
N LEU A 39 -1.92 -11.59 -19.84
CA LEU A 39 -2.28 -10.39 -19.06
C LEU A 39 -3.64 -10.52 -18.34
N GLU A 40 -4.53 -11.39 -18.80
CA GLU A 40 -5.93 -11.42 -18.33
C GLU A 40 -6.22 -12.35 -17.14
N ALA A 41 -5.32 -13.25 -16.75
CA ALA A 41 -5.56 -14.13 -15.62
C ALA A 41 -4.26 -14.77 -15.10
N LEU A 42 -3.66 -14.17 -14.07
CA LEU A 42 -2.71 -14.87 -13.24
C LEU A 42 -3.32 -15.06 -11.84
N PRO A 43 -3.40 -16.30 -11.33
CA PRO A 43 -3.86 -16.54 -9.97
C PRO A 43 -2.95 -15.82 -8.97
N ALA A 44 -3.49 -15.45 -7.81
CA ALA A 44 -2.73 -14.76 -6.76
C ALA A 44 -1.44 -15.51 -6.35
N GLU A 45 -1.40 -16.84 -6.52
CA GLU A 45 -0.24 -17.70 -6.27
C GLU A 45 0.91 -17.52 -7.28
N ALA A 46 0.69 -16.85 -8.41
CA ALA A 46 1.69 -16.58 -9.43
C ALA A 46 2.36 -15.20 -9.29
N VAL A 47 1.97 -14.40 -8.28
CA VAL A 47 2.51 -13.06 -8.06
C VAL A 47 3.71 -13.12 -7.12
N PRO A 48 4.91 -12.65 -7.52
CA PRO A 48 6.12 -12.77 -6.72
C PRO A 48 6.28 -11.68 -5.65
N VAL A 49 5.25 -10.87 -5.40
CA VAL A 49 5.31 -9.70 -4.52
C VAL A 49 4.48 -9.96 -3.26
N HIS A 50 5.10 -9.79 -2.10
CA HIS A 50 4.46 -9.90 -0.79
C HIS A 50 4.21 -8.51 -0.21
N LEU A 51 2.99 -8.26 0.27
CA LEU A 51 2.58 -7.01 0.89
C LEU A 51 2.13 -7.26 2.33
N THR A 52 2.73 -6.56 3.29
CA THR A 52 2.42 -6.68 4.72
C THR A 52 2.10 -5.30 5.32
N PRO A 53 0.99 -5.11 6.05
CA PRO A 53 -0.06 -6.09 6.30
C PRO A 53 -0.79 -6.48 5.02
N ALA A 54 -1.32 -7.71 5.00
CA ALA A 54 -2.16 -8.15 3.91
C ALA A 54 -3.47 -7.34 3.91
N ILE A 55 -3.83 -6.80 2.75
CA ILE A 55 -5.06 -6.05 2.53
C ILE A 55 -5.82 -6.67 1.33
N PRO A 56 -7.16 -6.58 1.30
CA PRO A 56 -7.93 -7.07 0.17
C PRO A 56 -7.57 -6.29 -1.10
N GLY A 57 -7.37 -7.00 -2.20
CA GLY A 57 -7.06 -6.37 -3.47
C GLY A 57 -6.78 -7.38 -4.57
N VAL A 58 -6.51 -6.86 -5.76
CA VAL A 58 -6.22 -7.64 -6.95
C VAL A 58 -4.90 -7.22 -7.55
N TRP A 59 -4.10 -8.21 -7.92
CA TRP A 59 -2.89 -8.03 -8.69
C TRP A 59 -3.21 -8.10 -10.18
N LYS A 60 -2.68 -7.15 -10.96
CA LYS A 60 -2.87 -7.05 -12.41
C LYS A 60 -1.56 -6.70 -13.09
N TRP A 61 -1.24 -7.42 -14.17
CA TRP A 61 -0.12 -7.03 -15.03
C TRP A 61 -0.60 -5.94 -16.00
N LEU A 62 -0.09 -4.72 -15.83
CA LEU A 62 -0.34 -3.61 -16.77
C LEU A 62 0.47 -3.76 -18.05
N SER A 63 1.59 -4.47 -17.96
CA SER A 63 2.42 -4.92 -19.06
C SER A 63 3.12 -6.22 -18.64
N PRO A 64 3.79 -6.94 -19.55
CA PRO A 64 4.60 -8.11 -19.18
C PRO A 64 5.69 -7.81 -18.14
N GLN A 65 6.05 -6.54 -17.95
CA GLN A 65 7.12 -6.07 -17.07
C GLN A 65 6.60 -5.30 -15.85
N THR A 66 5.32 -4.91 -15.83
CA THR A 66 4.76 -4.01 -14.82
C THR A 66 3.56 -4.63 -14.15
N LEU A 67 3.70 -4.90 -12.86
CA LEU A 67 2.67 -5.44 -12.00
C LEU A 67 2.08 -4.32 -11.15
N SER A 68 0.76 -4.28 -11.02
CA SER A 68 0.02 -3.34 -10.19
C SER A 68 -0.83 -4.10 -9.18
N PHE A 69 -0.89 -3.62 -7.95
CA PHE A 69 -1.90 -4.00 -6.97
C PHE A 69 -2.94 -2.90 -6.84
N GLU A 70 -4.21 -3.28 -6.99
CA GLU A 70 -5.36 -2.42 -6.77
C GLU A 70 -6.09 -2.88 -5.51
N TYR A 71 -6.19 -2.00 -4.51
CA TYR A 71 -6.94 -2.27 -3.29
C TYR A 71 -8.44 -2.45 -3.58
N GLN A 72 -9.08 -3.41 -2.91
CA GLN A 72 -10.50 -3.73 -3.05
C GLN A 72 -11.18 -3.59 -1.68
N GLY A 73 -11.47 -2.36 -1.28
CA GLY A 73 -12.20 -2.07 -0.05
C GLY A 73 -13.13 -0.88 -0.21
N GLU A 74 -13.45 -0.22 0.91
CA GLU A 74 -14.45 0.86 0.94
C GLU A 74 -14.07 2.13 0.18
N VAL A 75 -12.77 2.32 -0.08
CA VAL A 75 -12.23 3.49 -0.78
C VAL A 75 -11.21 3.05 -1.82
N ASP A 76 -11.08 3.80 -2.92
CA ASP A 76 -10.18 3.51 -4.04
C ASP A 76 -8.71 3.89 -3.74
N ARG A 77 -8.22 3.52 -2.55
CA ARG A 77 -6.84 3.75 -2.09
C ARG A 77 -6.52 2.86 -0.90
N PHE A 78 -5.23 2.66 -0.64
CA PHE A 78 -4.76 1.92 0.52
C PHE A 78 -5.30 2.57 1.82
N PRO A 79 -5.60 1.75 2.84
CA PRO A 79 -5.90 2.24 4.18
C PRO A 79 -4.81 3.20 4.68
N LYS A 80 -5.25 4.32 5.28
CA LYS A 80 -4.34 5.31 5.87
C LYS A 80 -3.81 4.80 7.24
N ALA A 81 -2.95 5.59 7.88
CA ALA A 81 -2.37 5.29 9.18
C ALA A 81 -1.65 3.94 9.27
N THR A 82 -1.09 3.47 8.15
CA THR A 82 -0.52 2.12 8.04
C THR A 82 0.86 2.18 7.39
N ALA A 83 1.81 1.46 7.98
CA ALA A 83 3.10 1.19 7.36
C ALA A 83 3.03 -0.13 6.59
N TYR A 84 3.35 -0.09 5.31
CA TYR A 84 3.35 -1.25 4.43
C TYR A 84 4.79 -1.64 4.07
N VAL A 85 5.11 -2.90 4.30
CA VAL A 85 6.35 -3.53 3.85
C VAL A 85 6.05 -4.33 2.60
N VAL A 86 6.82 -4.10 1.55
CA VAL A 86 6.74 -4.85 0.30
C VAL A 86 8.02 -5.63 0.09
N GLU A 87 7.89 -6.90 -0.28
CA GLU A 87 9.03 -7.80 -0.47
C GLU A 87 8.89 -8.57 -1.79
N ILE A 88 10.00 -8.68 -2.52
CA ILE A 88 10.17 -9.52 -3.70
C ILE A 88 11.35 -10.45 -3.43
N PRO A 89 11.11 -11.75 -3.17
CA PRO A 89 12.17 -12.67 -2.76
C PRO A 89 13.26 -12.87 -3.81
N ALA A 90 14.50 -13.04 -3.35
CA ALA A 90 15.59 -13.57 -4.16
C ALA A 90 15.16 -14.89 -4.84
N GLY A 91 15.63 -15.13 -6.05
CA GLY A 91 15.25 -16.30 -6.83
C GLY A 91 13.94 -16.15 -7.62
N THR A 92 13.20 -15.05 -7.44
CA THR A 92 12.07 -14.68 -8.32
C THR A 92 12.50 -14.74 -9.79
N ARG A 93 11.76 -15.46 -10.63
CA ARG A 93 12.13 -15.72 -12.03
C ARG A 93 11.31 -14.89 -13.00
N SER A 94 12.00 -14.36 -14.01
CA SER A 94 11.38 -13.77 -15.20
C SER A 94 10.90 -14.82 -16.19
N ALA A 95 10.10 -14.42 -17.18
CA ALA A 95 9.67 -15.29 -18.27
C ALA A 95 10.83 -15.85 -19.10
N ASN A 96 11.97 -15.15 -19.11
CA ASN A 96 13.19 -15.57 -19.81
C ASN A 96 14.11 -16.46 -18.95
N GLY A 97 13.72 -16.79 -17.72
CA GLY A 97 14.46 -17.69 -16.82
C GLY A 97 15.51 -17.02 -15.93
N SER A 98 15.90 -15.75 -16.18
CA SER A 98 16.76 -14.99 -15.27
C SER A 98 16.09 -14.86 -13.91
N ALA A 99 16.89 -14.95 -12.84
CA ALA A 99 16.43 -14.82 -11.47
C ALA A 99 16.91 -13.51 -10.84
N LEU A 100 16.11 -12.99 -9.92
CA LEU A 100 16.49 -11.88 -9.05
C LEU A 100 17.58 -12.35 -8.08
N ALA A 101 18.72 -11.65 -8.03
CA ALA A 101 19.88 -12.10 -7.27
C ALA A 101 19.67 -11.99 -5.75
N GLU A 102 19.00 -10.93 -5.31
CA GLU A 102 18.81 -10.59 -3.90
C GLU A 102 17.34 -10.19 -3.65
N THR A 103 16.87 -10.36 -2.42
CA THR A 103 15.53 -9.92 -2.04
C THR A 103 15.47 -8.40 -2.10
N VAL A 104 14.44 -7.87 -2.76
CA VAL A 104 14.15 -6.44 -2.79
C VAL A 104 13.04 -6.17 -1.79
N THR A 105 13.33 -5.36 -0.78
CA THR A 105 12.38 -4.97 0.26
C THR A 105 12.36 -3.47 0.40
N TRP A 106 11.17 -2.88 0.48
CA TRP A 106 10.99 -1.47 0.80
C TRP A 106 9.77 -1.26 1.67
N THR A 107 9.64 -0.05 2.20
CA THR A 107 8.52 0.36 3.05
C THR A 107 7.98 1.68 2.57
N PHE A 108 6.66 1.79 2.54
CA PHE A 108 5.96 3.06 2.39
C PHE A 108 4.93 3.21 3.51
N ARG A 109 4.59 4.46 3.85
CA ARG A 109 3.65 4.74 4.94
C ARG A 109 2.56 5.69 4.46
N THR A 110 1.34 5.43 4.90
CA THR A 110 0.22 6.34 4.76
C THR A 110 0.04 7.14 6.06
N PRO A 111 -0.31 8.44 5.99
CA PRO A 111 -0.26 9.33 7.14
C PRO A 111 -1.28 8.94 8.22
N PRO A 112 -0.96 9.17 9.52
CA PRO A 112 -1.89 8.97 10.62
C PRO A 112 -3.06 9.98 10.56
N PRO A 113 -4.18 9.72 11.27
CA PRO A 113 -5.29 10.67 11.38
C PRO A 113 -4.85 11.97 12.04
N GLN A 114 -5.31 13.08 11.45
CA GLN A 114 -5.18 14.41 12.04
C GLN A 114 -6.54 14.92 12.48
N VAL A 115 -6.60 15.52 13.67
CA VAL A 115 -7.80 16.21 14.15
C VAL A 115 -7.97 17.48 13.33
N THR A 116 -9.11 17.59 12.65
CA THR A 116 -9.45 18.76 11.81
C THR A 116 -10.34 19.74 12.55
N GLN A 117 -11.14 19.25 13.49
CA GLN A 117 -12.01 20.06 14.33
C GLN A 117 -12.17 19.38 15.69
N PHE A 118 -12.24 20.16 16.75
CA PHE A 118 -12.65 19.69 18.06
C PHE A 118 -13.56 20.70 18.73
N TRP A 119 -14.43 20.22 19.61
CA TRP A 119 -15.31 21.02 20.43
C TRP A 119 -15.48 20.34 21.80
N PRO A 120 -15.63 21.08 22.90
CA PRO A 120 -15.55 22.54 23.00
C PRO A 120 -14.14 23.07 22.78
N GLN A 121 -14.04 24.36 22.46
CA GLN A 121 -12.76 25.08 22.45
C GLN A 121 -12.49 25.69 23.83
N ASN A 122 -11.44 26.53 23.95
CA ASN A 122 -10.98 27.13 25.20
C ASN A 122 -11.93 28.22 25.74
N GLU A 123 -13.19 27.86 25.97
CA GLU A 123 -14.26 28.71 26.51
C GLU A 123 -14.95 27.99 27.67
N PRO A 124 -15.50 28.70 28.66
CA PRO A 124 -16.30 28.08 29.73
C PRO A 124 -17.46 27.26 29.17
N GLN A 125 -17.63 26.03 29.65
CA GLN A 125 -18.69 25.14 29.20
C GLN A 125 -19.57 24.64 30.36
N PRO A 126 -20.84 24.32 30.09
CA PRO A 126 -21.66 23.53 31.00
C PRO A 126 -21.03 22.18 31.33
N THR A 127 -21.37 21.61 32.48
CA THR A 127 -20.82 20.32 32.95
C THR A 127 -21.30 19.11 32.13
N ASP A 128 -22.32 19.28 31.28
CA ASP A 128 -22.90 18.29 30.38
C ASP A 128 -22.58 18.56 28.90
N ALA A 129 -21.57 19.40 28.61
CA ALA A 129 -21.16 19.70 27.25
C ALA A 129 -20.69 18.45 26.48
N LEU A 130 -21.23 18.27 25.27
CA LEU A 130 -20.86 17.15 24.39
C LEU A 130 -19.49 17.36 23.76
N MET A 131 -18.50 16.56 24.12
CA MET A 131 -17.18 16.61 23.46
C MET A 131 -17.23 15.97 22.07
N PHE A 132 -16.58 16.61 21.09
CA PHE A 132 -16.54 16.19 19.69
C PHE A 132 -15.13 16.36 19.11
N ALA A 133 -14.70 15.42 18.27
CA ALA A 133 -13.52 15.54 17.43
C ALA A 133 -13.81 14.98 16.03
N ALA A 134 -13.42 15.74 15.00
CA ALA A 134 -13.43 15.32 13.61
C ALA A 134 -12.00 15.02 13.14
N PHE A 135 -11.86 14.07 12.22
CA PHE A 135 -10.58 13.65 11.66
C PHE A 135 -10.56 13.82 10.14
N ASP A 136 -9.36 13.94 9.57
CA ASP A 136 -9.14 14.08 8.12
C ASP A 136 -9.31 12.76 7.32
N GLN A 137 -9.66 11.68 8.01
CA GLN A 137 -9.80 10.35 7.46
C GLN A 137 -10.74 9.49 8.30
N LEU A 138 -11.20 8.37 7.72
CA LEU A 138 -11.96 7.36 8.45
C LEU A 138 -11.11 6.81 9.61
N ILE A 139 -11.76 6.65 10.76
CA ILE A 139 -11.19 6.10 11.98
C ILE A 139 -12.11 5.00 12.52
N ASP A 140 -11.57 4.14 13.38
CA ASP A 140 -12.39 3.35 14.31
C ASP A 140 -12.70 4.25 15.53
N PRO A 141 -13.96 4.69 15.72
CA PRO A 141 -14.31 5.61 16.80
C PRO A 141 -14.05 5.02 18.19
N ALA A 142 -14.25 3.71 18.38
CA ALA A 142 -14.06 3.07 19.68
C ALA A 142 -12.57 2.95 20.02
N ALA A 143 -11.75 2.55 19.04
CA ALA A 143 -10.30 2.48 19.22
C ALA A 143 -9.68 3.85 19.49
N VAL A 144 -10.14 4.90 18.78
CA VAL A 144 -9.69 6.28 19.03
C VAL A 144 -10.15 6.78 20.39
N LEU A 145 -11.42 6.58 20.76
CA LEU A 145 -11.95 7.01 22.05
C LEU A 145 -11.18 6.42 23.24
N ALA A 146 -10.72 5.17 23.14
CA ALA A 146 -9.91 4.52 24.16
C ALA A 146 -8.54 5.21 24.40
N THR A 147 -8.08 6.04 23.46
CA THR A 147 -6.83 6.81 23.57
C THR A 147 -7.04 8.25 24.08
N ILE A 148 -8.29 8.70 24.18
CA ILE A 148 -8.63 10.07 24.57
C ILE A 148 -8.70 10.18 26.10
N GLN A 149 -8.03 11.18 26.66
CA GLN A 149 -8.16 11.56 28.06
C GLN A 149 -8.86 12.92 28.17
N ALA A 150 -9.90 12.98 29.01
CA ALA A 150 -10.52 14.24 29.42
C ALA A 150 -10.14 14.53 30.86
N GLN A 151 -9.69 15.75 31.14
CA GLN A 151 -9.32 16.22 32.46
C GLN A 151 -10.08 17.51 32.77
N ALA A 152 -10.43 17.70 34.04
CA ALA A 152 -11.14 18.87 34.55
C ALA A 152 -10.17 19.88 35.17
#